data_AF-A0A6M0HWU4-F1
#
_entry.id   AF-A0A6M0HWU4-F1
#
_cell.length_a   1.000
_cell.length_b   1.000
_cell.length_c   1.000
_cell.angle_alpha   90.00
_cell.angle_beta   90.00
_cell.angle_gamma   90.00
#
_symmetry.space_group_name_H-M   'P 1'
#
loop_
_entity.id
_entity.type
_entity.pdbx_description
1 polymer ?
#
loop_
_entity_poly.entity_id
_entity_poly.type
_entity_poly.pdbx_seq_one_letter_code
_entity_poly.pdbx_strand_id
1 'polypeptide(L)'
;MDVSGDIGLPTQESSAYDVANGAGRRSRAWRVGSYGPNSAITYALDELRRKSRDQTRKNPYAGAAVDKLVSNIIGTGIAPRSTAARSTAGLGKARAKKIKDEDAAFRAELQRLFLDWTDEADSIGAHDFYGLQALAVRGLIEGGETFVRMRTRLPKDGLTVPMQLQILEGDHCPHLKTDATANIRQ
;
A
#
# COMPACT_ATOMS: atom_id res chain seq x y z
N MET A 1 -3.81 -67.07 -34.43
CA MET A 1 -2.44 -66.83 -34.91
C MET A 1 -2.55 -65.90 -36.09
N ASP A 2 -2.29 -64.62 -35.84
CA ASP A 2 -2.00 -63.64 -36.89
C ASP A 2 -0.46 -63.65 -37.07
N VAL A 3 -0.01 -63.74 -38.31
CA VAL A 3 1.37 -64.08 -38.72
C VAL A 3 2.10 -62.88 -39.34
N SER A 4 1.58 -61.67 -39.13
CA SER A 4 2.20 -60.43 -39.56
C SER A 4 3.26 -60.02 -38.53
N GLY A 5 4.52 -60.36 -38.79
CA GLY A 5 5.69 -59.98 -37.99
C GLY A 5 6.02 -58.48 -38.04
N ASP A 6 5.04 -57.62 -37.77
CA ASP A 6 5.27 -56.20 -37.60
C ASP A 6 5.77 -55.97 -36.16
N ILE A 7 7.07 -55.68 -36.05
CA ILE A 7 7.72 -55.34 -34.79
C ILE A 7 7.22 -53.94 -34.44
N GLY A 8 6.06 -53.86 -33.80
CA GLY A 8 5.50 -52.62 -33.31
C GLY A 8 6.59 -51.88 -32.54
N LEU A 9 7.02 -50.73 -33.08
CA LEU A 9 7.93 -49.83 -32.38
C LEU A 9 7.36 -49.64 -30.97
N PRO A 10 8.17 -49.79 -29.91
CA PRO A 10 7.65 -49.70 -28.56
C PRO A 10 6.91 -48.38 -28.42
N THR A 11 5.61 -48.44 -28.13
CA THR A 11 4.83 -47.27 -27.75
C THR A 11 5.60 -46.63 -26.61
N GLN A 12 6.21 -45.48 -26.88
CA GLN A 12 7.06 -44.82 -25.91
C GLN A 12 6.16 -44.44 -24.73
N GLU A 13 6.23 -45.20 -23.64
CA GLU A 13 5.47 -44.89 -22.45
C GLU A 13 5.86 -43.49 -21.99
N SER A 14 4.85 -42.65 -21.76
CA SER A 14 5.07 -41.32 -21.20
C SER A 14 5.84 -41.48 -19.90
N SER A 15 7.01 -40.85 -19.80
CA SER A 15 7.75 -40.77 -18.54
C SER A 15 6.82 -40.29 -17.43
N ALA A 16 7.01 -40.78 -16.21
CA ALA A 16 6.21 -40.44 -15.04
C ALA A 16 6.11 -38.91 -14.77
N TYR A 17 6.93 -38.09 -15.46
CA TYR A 17 6.91 -36.62 -15.43
C TYR A 17 6.84 -35.97 -16.82
N ASP A 18 5.97 -36.43 -17.72
CA ASP A 18 5.77 -35.80 -19.05
C ASP A 18 5.40 -34.28 -18.97
N VAL A 19 4.80 -33.85 -17.85
CA VAL A 19 4.46 -32.43 -17.58
C VAL A 19 5.70 -31.55 -17.47
N ALA A 20 6.84 -32.08 -17.00
CA ALA A 20 8.08 -31.33 -16.87
C ALA A 20 8.70 -30.94 -18.23
N ASN A 21 8.29 -31.62 -19.30
CA ASN A 21 8.83 -31.40 -20.63
C ASN A 21 8.03 -30.41 -21.49
N GLY A 22 6.95 -29.83 -20.95
CA GLY A 22 6.40 -28.50 -21.29
C GLY A 22 6.21 -28.08 -22.75
N ALA A 23 6.34 -28.98 -23.73
CA ALA A 23 6.50 -28.62 -25.14
C ALA A 23 5.16 -28.62 -25.92
N GLY A 24 4.08 -29.12 -25.33
CA GLY A 24 2.75 -29.16 -25.94
C GLY A 24 2.09 -27.77 -26.07
N ARG A 25 1.14 -27.63 -27.01
CA ARG A 25 0.40 -26.36 -27.23
C ARG A 25 -0.29 -25.83 -25.98
N ARG A 26 -0.69 -26.72 -25.05
CA ARG A 26 -1.36 -26.41 -23.78
C ARG A 26 -0.39 -25.88 -22.71
N SER A 27 0.89 -26.23 -22.77
CA SER A 27 1.94 -25.77 -21.85
C SER A 27 2.76 -24.60 -22.40
N ARG A 28 2.52 -24.17 -23.65
CA ARG A 28 3.19 -22.99 -24.25
C ARG A 28 3.05 -21.70 -23.43
N ALA A 29 1.90 -21.50 -22.77
CA ALA A 29 1.66 -20.37 -21.88
C ALA A 29 2.05 -20.66 -20.42
N TRP A 30 2.30 -21.93 -20.07
CA TRP A 30 2.72 -22.38 -18.75
C TRP A 30 4.24 -22.55 -18.70
N ARG A 31 4.97 -21.45 -18.93
CA ARG A 31 6.41 -21.41 -18.68
C ARG A 31 6.65 -20.86 -17.28
N VAL A 32 6.97 -21.74 -16.34
CA VAL A 32 7.32 -21.34 -14.98
C VAL A 32 8.71 -20.72 -15.00
N GLY A 33 8.77 -19.39 -14.89
CA GLY A 33 10.04 -18.69 -14.74
C GLY A 33 10.62 -18.92 -13.34
N SER A 34 11.93 -19.16 -13.24
CA SER A 34 12.65 -19.18 -11.96
C SER A 34 12.99 -17.74 -11.56
N TYR A 35 11.96 -16.98 -11.18
CA TYR A 35 12.11 -15.60 -10.72
C TYR A 35 11.73 -15.51 -9.24
N GLY A 36 12.53 -14.77 -8.46
CA GLY A 36 12.11 -14.35 -7.13
C GLY A 36 10.98 -13.30 -7.24
N PRO A 37 10.19 -13.09 -6.17
CA PRO A 37 9.10 -12.11 -6.19
C PRO A 37 9.55 -10.71 -6.63
N ASN A 38 10.71 -10.25 -6.15
CA ASN A 38 11.24 -8.94 -6.49
C ASN A 38 11.62 -8.82 -7.97
N SER A 39 12.26 -9.83 -8.56
CA SER A 39 12.65 -9.79 -9.97
C SER A 39 11.46 -9.93 -10.91
N ALA A 40 10.43 -10.68 -10.52
CA ALA A 40 9.18 -10.76 -11.28
C ALA A 40 8.43 -9.42 -11.31
N ILE A 41 8.37 -8.72 -10.18
CA ILE A 41 7.66 -7.43 -10.08
C ILE A 41 8.43 -6.33 -10.81
N THR A 42 9.76 -6.27 -10.68
CA THR A 42 10.60 -5.18 -11.20
C THR A 42 10.34 -4.86 -12.68
N TYR A 43 10.12 -5.85 -13.53
CA TYR A 43 9.89 -5.62 -14.97
C TYR A 43 8.43 -5.57 -15.38
N ALA A 44 7.52 -6.12 -14.56
CA ALA A 44 6.10 -6.21 -14.88
C ALA A 44 5.26 -5.07 -14.25
N LEU A 45 5.81 -4.36 -13.26
CA LEU A 45 5.06 -3.43 -12.41
C LEU A 45 4.32 -2.35 -13.21
N ASP A 46 5.00 -1.71 -14.17
CA ASP A 46 4.38 -0.67 -14.99
C ASP A 46 3.19 -1.20 -15.82
N GLU A 47 3.34 -2.39 -16.40
CA GLU A 47 2.27 -3.01 -17.17
C GLU A 47 1.11 -3.45 -16.28
N LEU A 48 1.40 -4.01 -15.10
CA LEU A 48 0.40 -4.40 -14.11
C LEU A 48 -0.41 -3.20 -13.62
N ARG A 49 0.25 -2.09 -13.30
CA ARG A 49 -0.41 -0.82 -12.92
C ARG A 49 -1.34 -0.31 -14.01
N ARG A 50 -0.85 -0.26 -15.26
CA ARG A 50 -1.64 0.19 -16.41
C ARG A 50 -2.88 -0.68 -16.62
N LYS A 51 -2.71 -2.02 -16.57
CA LYS A 51 -3.82 -2.97 -16.71
C LYS A 51 -4.81 -2.88 -15.56
N SER A 52 -4.32 -2.76 -14.33
CA SER A 52 -5.14 -2.60 -13.11
C SER A 52 -6.05 -1.37 -13.25
N ARG A 53 -5.46 -0.19 -13.51
CA ARG A 53 -6.22 1.06 -13.67
C ARG A 53 -7.13 1.06 -14.89
N ASP A 54 -6.75 0.39 -15.99
CA ASP A 54 -7.62 0.23 -17.16
C ASP A 54 -8.86 -0.61 -16.81
N GLN A 55 -8.68 -1.71 -16.08
CA GLN A 55 -9.78 -2.54 -15.60
C GLN A 55 -10.70 -1.77 -14.64
N THR A 56 -10.15 -1.02 -13.68
CA THR A 56 -10.97 -0.21 -12.76
C THR A 56 -11.88 0.78 -13.50
N ARG A 57 -11.40 1.36 -14.63
CA ARG A 57 -12.18 2.33 -15.42
C ARG A 57 -13.20 1.69 -16.36
N LYS A 58 -12.88 0.55 -16.95
CA LYS A 58 -13.71 -0.09 -17.99
C LYS A 58 -14.65 -1.16 -17.45
N ASN A 59 -14.28 -1.82 -16.36
CA ASN A 59 -15.02 -2.94 -15.80
C ASN A 59 -15.76 -2.47 -14.52
N PRO A 60 -17.11 -2.41 -14.54
CA PRO A 60 -17.87 -1.94 -13.39
C PRO A 60 -17.68 -2.83 -12.15
N TYR A 61 -17.38 -4.13 -12.33
CA TYR A 61 -17.10 -5.02 -11.21
C TYR A 61 -15.74 -4.72 -10.57
N ALA A 62 -14.73 -4.40 -11.38
CA ALA A 62 -13.42 -4.03 -10.88
C ALA A 62 -13.47 -2.69 -10.12
N GLY A 63 -14.12 -1.67 -10.70
CA GLY A 63 -14.36 -0.39 -10.04
C GLY A 63 -15.08 -0.56 -8.70
N ALA A 64 -16.19 -1.30 -8.69
CA ALA A 64 -16.94 -1.58 -7.46
C ALA A 64 -16.15 -2.39 -6.43
N ALA A 65 -15.25 -3.27 -6.85
CA ALA A 65 -14.36 -4.00 -5.94
C ALA A 65 -13.35 -3.06 -5.28
N VAL A 66 -12.72 -2.16 -6.05
CA VAL A 66 -11.82 -1.14 -5.50
C VAL A 66 -12.55 -0.24 -4.50
N ASP A 67 -13.74 0.27 -4.85
CA ASP A 67 -14.53 1.12 -3.96
C ASP A 67 -14.86 0.43 -2.64
N LYS A 68 -15.31 -0.82 -2.69
CA LYS A 68 -15.61 -1.62 -1.49
C LYS A 68 -14.37 -1.87 -0.64
N LEU A 69 -13.22 -2.12 -1.26
CA LEU A 69 -11.97 -2.31 -0.52
C LEU A 69 -11.56 -1.02 0.18
N VAL A 70 -11.57 0.11 -0.52
CA VAL A 70 -11.23 1.42 0.06
C VAL A 70 -12.17 1.74 1.23
N SER A 71 -13.49 1.59 1.03
CA SER A 71 -14.48 1.89 2.07
C SER A 71 -14.36 0.97 3.29
N ASN A 72 -14.04 -0.31 3.10
CA ASN A 72 -13.91 -1.26 4.21
C ASN A 72 -12.59 -1.11 4.96
N ILE A 73 -11.50 -0.78 4.28
CA ILE A 73 -10.18 -0.60 4.91
C ILE A 73 -10.19 0.65 5.79
N ILE A 74 -10.76 1.74 5.31
CA ILE A 74 -10.73 3.03 6.00
C ILE A 74 -11.94 3.20 6.92
N GLY A 75 -13.10 2.71 6.50
CA GLY A 75 -14.36 2.96 7.19
C GLY A 75 -14.65 4.46 7.28
N THR A 76 -14.73 4.96 8.52
CA THR A 76 -14.94 6.37 8.83
C THR A 76 -13.65 7.19 8.92
N GLY A 77 -12.50 6.58 8.64
CA GLY A 77 -11.20 7.19 8.81
C GLY A 77 -10.47 6.73 10.06
N ILE A 78 -9.13 6.69 9.97
CA ILE A 78 -8.24 6.45 11.09
C ILE A 78 -8.05 7.76 11.85
N ALA A 79 -8.63 7.86 13.04
CA ALA A 79 -8.50 9.01 13.92
C ALA A 79 -7.47 8.74 15.03
N PRO A 80 -6.27 9.34 14.98
CA PRO A 80 -5.26 9.17 16.02
C PRO A 80 -5.76 9.77 17.33
N ARG A 81 -5.52 9.08 18.44
CA ARG A 81 -5.76 9.60 19.80
C ARG A 81 -4.46 9.63 20.58
N SER A 82 -4.13 10.80 21.11
CA SER A 82 -2.91 10.98 21.92
C SER A 82 -2.99 10.17 23.21
N THR A 83 -1.93 9.42 23.49
CA THR A 83 -1.73 8.67 24.75
C THR A 83 -0.76 9.39 25.69
N ALA A 84 -0.44 10.66 25.40
CA ALA A 84 0.55 11.43 26.16
C ALA A 84 0.23 11.43 27.66
N ALA A 85 1.16 10.93 28.47
CA ALA A 85 1.01 10.86 29.91
C ALA A 85 2.40 10.96 30.56
N ARG A 86 2.50 11.76 31.62
CA ARG A 86 3.70 11.84 32.45
C ARG A 86 3.67 10.73 33.49
N SER A 87 4.85 10.18 33.82
CA SER A 87 4.95 9.16 34.87
C SER A 87 4.53 9.74 36.21
N THR A 88 3.66 9.02 36.93
CA THR A 88 3.24 9.37 38.29
C THR A 88 3.77 8.41 39.34
N ALA A 89 4.75 7.57 39.01
CA ALA A 89 5.33 6.62 39.94
C ALA A 89 6.04 7.34 41.10
N GLY A 90 5.83 6.89 42.33
CA GLY A 90 6.43 7.48 43.53
C GLY A 90 5.83 8.80 44.00
N LEU A 91 4.80 9.33 43.32
CA LEU A 91 4.15 10.58 43.72
C LEU A 91 3.02 10.34 44.74
N GLY A 92 2.84 11.30 45.65
CA GLY A 92 1.67 11.34 46.53
C GLY A 92 0.37 11.48 45.72
N LYS A 93 -0.73 10.90 46.23
CA LYS A 93 -2.05 10.83 45.56
C LYS A 93 -2.52 12.18 45.01
N ALA A 94 -2.37 13.26 45.78
CA ALA A 94 -2.78 14.60 45.38
C ALA A 94 -2.00 15.12 44.15
N ARG A 95 -0.68 14.91 44.12
CA ARG A 95 0.17 15.34 43.00
C ARG A 95 -0.08 14.49 41.76
N ALA A 96 -0.23 13.18 41.93
CA ALA A 96 -0.56 12.26 40.84
C ALA A 96 -1.91 12.60 40.19
N LYS A 97 -2.93 12.94 40.99
CA LYS A 97 -4.24 13.39 40.48
C LYS A 97 -4.09 14.65 39.64
N LYS A 98 -3.42 15.69 40.16
CA LYS A 98 -3.20 16.95 39.44
C LYS A 98 -2.52 16.73 38.08
N ILE A 99 -1.48 15.89 38.01
CA ILE A 99 -0.78 15.59 36.74
C ILE A 99 -1.70 14.89 35.75
N LYS A 100 -2.52 13.93 36.21
CA LYS A 100 -3.48 13.24 35.33
C LYS A 100 -4.53 14.18 34.76
N ASP A 101 -5.01 15.12 35.57
CA ASP A 101 -5.97 16.14 35.14
C ASP A 101 -5.34 17.09 34.09
N GLU A 102 -4.10 17.55 34.34
CA GLU A 102 -3.32 18.35 33.37
C GLU A 102 -3.07 17.59 32.06
N ASP A 103 -2.68 16.31 32.13
CA ASP A 103 -2.42 15.50 30.93
C ASP A 103 -3.72 15.23 30.14
N ALA A 104 -4.86 15.08 30.83
CA ALA A 104 -6.16 14.97 30.17
C ALA A 104 -6.53 16.24 29.41
N ALA A 105 -6.30 17.41 30.00
CA ALA A 105 -6.50 18.70 29.33
C ALA A 105 -5.57 18.84 28.11
N PHE A 106 -4.30 18.47 28.23
CA PHE A 106 -3.35 18.49 27.12
C PHE A 106 -3.77 17.56 25.96
N ARG A 107 -4.23 16.34 26.25
CA ARG A 107 -4.74 15.41 25.22
C ARG A 107 -5.96 15.98 24.50
N ALA A 108 -6.86 16.65 25.22
CA ALA A 108 -8.03 17.29 24.62
C ALA A 108 -7.64 18.44 23.69
N GLU A 109 -6.65 19.25 24.08
CA GLU A 109 -6.10 20.32 23.25
C GLU A 109 -5.43 19.78 21.98
N LEU A 110 -4.60 18.73 22.10
CA LEU A 110 -4.01 18.04 20.94
C LEU A 110 -5.08 17.48 20.01
N GLN A 111 -6.14 16.90 20.55
CA GLN A 111 -7.23 16.36 19.74
C GLN A 111 -7.93 17.49 18.96
N ARG A 112 -8.18 18.63 19.60
CA ARG A 112 -8.77 19.80 18.93
C ARG A 112 -7.84 20.28 17.81
N LEU A 113 -6.55 20.45 18.11
CA LEU A 113 -5.55 20.89 17.12
C LEU A 113 -5.46 19.93 15.92
N PHE A 114 -5.56 18.62 16.17
CA PHE A 114 -5.60 17.63 15.10
C PHE A 114 -6.84 17.79 14.21
N LEU A 115 -8.02 18.00 14.81
CA LEU A 115 -9.26 18.21 14.07
C LEU A 115 -9.24 19.51 13.27
N ASP A 116 -8.70 20.60 13.83
CA ASP A 116 -8.56 21.86 13.10
C ASP A 116 -7.59 21.69 11.91
N TRP A 117 -6.52 20.90 12.09
CA TRP A 117 -5.56 20.61 11.04
C TRP A 117 -6.10 19.68 9.94
N THR A 118 -7.12 18.85 10.18
CA THR A 118 -7.55 17.87 9.17
C THR A 118 -7.98 18.51 7.87
N ASP A 119 -8.58 19.71 7.93
CA ASP A 119 -9.03 20.44 6.74
C ASP A 119 -7.88 21.09 5.97
N GLU A 120 -6.74 21.30 6.64
CA GLU A 120 -5.53 21.93 6.10
C GLU A 120 -4.46 20.90 5.68
N ALA A 121 -4.72 19.61 5.94
CA ALA A 121 -3.72 18.55 5.83
C ALA A 121 -3.20 18.36 4.40
N ASP A 122 -4.01 18.60 3.38
CA ASP A 122 -3.60 18.44 1.98
C ASP A 122 -2.79 19.63 1.48
N SER A 123 -1.58 19.34 0.99
CA SER A 123 -0.71 20.34 0.34
C SER A 123 -1.30 20.99 -0.92
N ILE A 124 -2.27 20.34 -1.56
CA ILE A 124 -3.01 20.87 -2.73
C ILE A 124 -4.30 21.58 -2.27
N GLY A 125 -4.84 21.24 -1.10
CA GLY A 125 -6.09 21.78 -0.57
C GLY A 125 -7.35 21.22 -1.23
N ALA A 126 -7.27 20.03 -1.85
CA ALA A 126 -8.41 19.40 -2.52
C ALA A 126 -9.17 18.43 -1.60
N HIS A 127 -8.51 17.91 -0.57
CA HIS A 127 -9.07 16.93 0.36
C HIS A 127 -8.75 17.30 1.81
N ASP A 128 -9.59 16.84 2.73
CA ASP A 128 -9.24 16.76 4.14
C ASP A 128 -8.34 15.54 4.41
N PHE A 129 -7.86 15.42 5.65
CA PHE A 129 -7.01 14.30 6.08
C PHE A 129 -7.64 12.93 5.79
N TYR A 130 -8.97 12.79 5.93
CA TYR A 130 -9.66 11.53 5.70
C TYR A 130 -9.80 11.21 4.20
N GLY A 131 -10.01 12.20 3.36
CA GLY A 131 -9.92 12.08 1.90
C GLY A 131 -8.51 11.68 1.45
N LEU A 132 -7.46 12.19 2.09
CA LEU A 132 -6.08 11.75 1.83
C LEU A 132 -5.86 10.27 2.20
N GLN A 133 -6.49 9.77 3.28
CA GLN A 133 -6.47 8.33 3.58
C GLN A 133 -7.12 7.52 2.46
N ALA A 134 -8.28 7.98 1.96
CA ALA A 134 -8.99 7.34 0.86
C ALA A 134 -8.13 7.26 -0.40
N LEU A 135 -7.45 8.35 -0.73
CA LEU A 135 -6.56 8.44 -1.87
C LEU A 135 -5.33 7.53 -1.70
N ALA A 136 -4.78 7.47 -0.48
CA ALA A 136 -3.65 6.58 -0.18
C ALA A 136 -4.01 5.10 -0.36
N VAL A 137 -5.16 4.66 0.14
CA VAL A 137 -5.59 3.25 0.01
C VAL A 137 -6.00 2.93 -1.42
N ARG A 138 -6.67 3.84 -2.12
CA ARG A 138 -7.01 3.64 -3.54
C ARG A 138 -5.74 3.48 -4.38
N GLY A 139 -4.74 4.34 -4.17
CA GLY A 139 -3.45 4.23 -4.85
C GLY A 139 -2.72 2.92 -4.53
N LEU A 140 -2.81 2.43 -3.29
CA LEU A 140 -2.29 1.11 -2.90
C LEU A 140 -2.98 -0.03 -3.67
N ILE A 141 -4.31 -0.02 -3.76
CA ILE A 141 -5.09 -1.08 -4.41
C ILE A 141 -4.85 -1.09 -5.93
N GLU A 142 -4.87 0.08 -6.58
CA GLU A 142 -4.73 0.18 -8.03
C GLU A 142 -3.28 0.12 -8.50
N GLY A 143 -2.39 0.81 -7.78
CA GLY A 143 -0.99 1.02 -8.13
C GLY A 143 -0.01 0.08 -7.43
N GLY A 144 -0.48 -0.69 -6.45
CA GLY A 144 0.33 -1.60 -5.62
C GLY A 144 1.09 -0.90 -4.49
N GLU A 145 1.22 0.43 -4.54
CA GLU A 145 1.87 1.24 -3.52
C GLU A 145 1.40 2.69 -3.58
N THR A 146 1.57 3.40 -2.48
CA THR A 146 1.37 4.86 -2.40
C THR A 146 2.32 5.43 -1.37
N PHE A 147 2.88 6.59 -1.70
CA PHE A 147 3.84 7.28 -0.86
C PHE A 147 3.21 8.55 -0.29
N VAL A 148 3.57 8.86 0.95
CA VAL A 148 3.17 10.11 1.62
C VAL A 148 4.43 10.93 1.85
N ARG A 149 4.49 12.10 1.21
CA ARG A 149 5.54 13.08 1.47
C ARG A 149 5.06 14.03 2.55
N MET A 150 5.75 14.04 3.68
CA MET A 150 5.58 15.07 4.71
C MET A 150 6.19 16.40 4.22
N ARG A 151 5.43 17.48 4.35
CA ARG A 151 5.83 18.83 3.96
C ARG A 151 5.76 19.75 5.16
N THR A 152 6.90 19.98 5.79
CA THR A 152 7.03 21.01 6.82
C THR A 152 6.79 22.38 6.20
N ARG A 153 5.98 23.19 6.85
CA ARG A 153 5.64 24.56 6.45
C ARG A 153 6.26 25.55 7.42
N LEU A 154 6.31 26.82 7.02
CA LEU A 154 6.79 27.86 7.91
C LEU A 154 5.61 28.36 8.75
N PRO A 155 5.82 28.79 10.01
CA PRO A 155 4.74 29.35 10.84
C PRO A 155 4.02 30.54 10.19
N LYS A 156 4.71 31.29 9.32
CA LYS A 156 4.14 32.41 8.56
C LYS A 156 3.14 31.99 7.47
N ASP A 157 3.07 30.69 7.14
CA ASP A 157 2.17 30.17 6.10
C ASP A 157 0.71 30.11 6.60
N GLY A 158 0.45 30.42 7.88
CA GLY A 158 -0.90 30.61 8.41
C GLY A 158 -1.67 29.33 8.71
N LEU A 159 -1.02 28.17 8.69
CA LEU A 159 -1.61 26.88 9.03
C LEU A 159 -1.70 26.70 10.54
N THR A 160 -2.76 26.03 10.98
CA THR A 160 -2.99 25.63 12.37
C THR A 160 -1.86 24.75 12.90
N VAL A 161 -1.39 23.81 12.08
CA VAL A 161 -0.14 23.07 12.29
C VAL A 161 0.72 23.25 11.05
N PRO A 162 2.00 23.65 11.18
CA PRO A 162 2.89 23.93 10.04
C PRO A 162 3.42 22.64 9.40
N MET A 163 2.51 21.76 9.00
CA MET A 163 2.76 20.48 8.35
C MET A 163 1.64 20.21 7.37
N GLN A 164 1.96 19.71 6.19
CA GLN A 164 0.99 19.17 5.25
C GLN A 164 1.48 17.85 4.68
N LEU A 165 0.56 17.11 4.09
CA LEU A 165 0.80 15.85 3.43
C LEU A 165 0.62 16.01 1.92
N GLN A 166 1.46 15.32 1.18
CA GLN A 166 1.31 15.16 -0.26
C GLN A 166 1.31 13.68 -0.57
N ILE A 167 0.19 13.20 -1.10
CA ILE A 167 0.06 11.82 -1.54
C ILE A 167 0.64 11.70 -2.95
N LEU A 168 1.49 10.69 -3.16
CA LEU A 168 2.17 10.42 -4.41
C LEU A 168 1.89 8.98 -4.80
N GLU A 169 1.32 8.79 -5.99
CA GLU A 169 1.15 7.46 -6.56
C GLU A 169 2.52 6.81 -6.85
N GLY A 170 2.56 5.48 -6.87
CA GLY A 170 3.79 4.72 -7.14
C GLY A 170 4.50 5.09 -8.45
N ASP A 171 3.77 5.62 -9.44
CA ASP A 171 4.31 6.07 -10.73
C ASP A 171 5.25 7.27 -10.60
N HIS A 172 5.15 8.04 -9.52
CA HIS A 172 6.08 9.15 -9.24
C HIS A 172 7.43 8.67 -8.69
N CYS A 173 7.53 7.39 -8.29
CA CYS A 173 8.73 6.77 -7.76
C CYS A 173 9.37 5.83 -8.80
N PRO A 174 10.60 6.11 -9.26
CA PRO A 174 11.29 5.22 -10.19
C PRO A 174 11.64 3.87 -9.52
N HIS A 175 10.83 2.83 -9.77
CA HIS A 175 11.01 1.50 -9.17
C HIS A 175 12.24 0.73 -9.70
N LEU A 176 12.84 1.17 -10.82
CA LEU A 176 14.09 0.63 -11.36
C LEU A 176 15.35 1.28 -10.77
N LYS A 177 15.19 2.36 -9.99
CA LYS A 177 16.33 3.12 -9.46
C LYS A 177 16.74 2.58 -8.10
N THR A 178 17.66 1.61 -8.11
CA THR A 178 18.25 1.02 -6.90
C THR A 178 19.69 1.49 -6.78
N ASP A 179 20.00 2.36 -5.82
CA ASP A 179 21.37 2.83 -5.54
C ASP A 179 21.74 2.51 -4.09
N ALA A 180 22.92 1.94 -3.88
CA ALA A 180 23.45 1.60 -2.56
C ALA A 180 23.83 2.84 -1.73
N THR A 181 23.93 4.02 -2.35
CA THR A 181 24.45 5.25 -1.73
C THR A 181 23.36 6.24 -1.30
N ALA A 182 22.14 5.77 -1.02
CA ALA A 182 21.04 6.62 -0.57
C ALA A 182 21.41 7.36 0.74
N ASN A 183 21.92 8.58 0.62
CA ASN A 183 22.11 9.53 1.71
C ASN A 183 20.73 9.99 2.18
N ILE A 184 20.05 9.16 2.97
CA ILE A 184 18.82 9.52 3.67
C ILE A 184 19.24 10.54 4.74
N ARG A 185 19.13 11.83 4.42
CA ARG A 185 19.17 12.87 5.44
C ARG A 185 17.85 12.78 6.20
N GLN A 186 17.90 12.13 7.37
CA GLN A 186 16.85 12.20 8.38
C GLN A 186 16.75 13.63 8.93
#